data_AF-A0A2X2JX97-F1
#
_entry.id   AF-A0A2X2JX97-F1
#
_cell.length_a   1.000
_cell.length_b   1.000
_cell.length_c   1.000
_cell.angle_alpha   90.00
_cell.angle_beta   90.00
_cell.angle_gamma   90.00
#
_symmetry.space_group_name_H-M   'P 1'
#
loop_
_entity.id
_entity.type
_entity.pdbx_description
1 polymer ?
#
loop_
_entity_poly.entity_id
_entity_poly.type
_entity_poly.pdbx_seq_one_letter_code
_entity_poly.pdbx_strand_id
1 'polypeptide(L)'
;MNPSTEDIVKVIEQSKCKRAIILPNNKNILMASEQAASIVDAEAVVIPTKSIPQGISALFQYDVDATLEENKAQMADSVNNVKSGSLTYAVRDTKIDGVEIKKDAFMGLIEDKIVSSQSDQLTTVTELLNEMLADDSEILTVIIGQDAEQAVTIT
;
A
#
# COMPACT_ATOMS: atom_id res chain seq x y z
N MET A 1 1.03 -7.05 9.33
CA MET A 1 0.61 -6.96 10.74
C MET A 1 -0.52 -5.94 10.83
N ASN A 2 -1.54 -6.18 11.65
CA ASN A 2 -2.63 -5.23 11.89
C ASN A 2 -2.54 -4.74 13.34
N PRO A 3 -1.73 -3.70 13.65
CA PRO A 3 -1.63 -3.17 15.00
C PRO A 3 -2.98 -2.70 15.53
N SER A 4 -3.18 -2.82 16.84
CA SER A 4 -4.33 -2.25 17.53
C SER A 4 -4.18 -0.73 17.69
N THR A 5 -5.29 -0.04 18.04
CA THR A 5 -5.27 1.38 18.41
C THR A 5 -4.25 1.66 19.52
N GLU A 6 -4.21 0.80 20.55
CA GLU A 6 -3.28 0.93 21.68
C GLU A 6 -1.81 0.80 21.25
N ASP A 7 -1.51 -0.12 20.33
CA ASP A 7 -0.16 -0.28 19.79
C ASP A 7 0.31 1.00 19.07
N ILE A 8 -0.58 1.63 18.29
CA ILE A 8 -0.26 2.86 17.54
C ILE A 8 -0.04 4.02 18.50
N VAL A 9 -0.92 4.22 19.49
CA VAL A 9 -0.78 5.27 20.51
C VAL A 9 0.55 5.13 21.25
N LYS A 10 0.85 3.92 21.70
CA LYS A 10 2.09 3.63 22.45
C LYS A 10 3.34 3.98 21.66
N VAL A 11 3.37 3.70 20.35
CA VAL A 11 4.52 4.06 19.49
C VAL A 11 4.66 5.58 19.37
N ILE A 12 3.55 6.32 19.23
CA ILE A 12 3.57 7.78 19.14
C ILE A 12 4.05 8.39 20.47
N GLU A 13 3.51 7.95 21.61
CA GLU A 13 3.93 8.43 22.93
C GLU A 13 5.42 8.15 23.21
N GLN A 14 5.89 6.95 22.85
CA GLN A 14 7.29 6.57 23.01
C GLN A 14 8.23 7.43 22.17
N SER A 15 7.78 7.91 21.01
CA SER A 15 8.57 8.80 20.16
C SER A 15 8.79 10.19 20.79
N LYS A 16 7.94 10.58 21.76
CA LYS A 16 7.91 11.92 22.37
C LYS A 16 7.79 13.06 21.35
N CYS A 17 7.22 12.77 20.18
CA CYS A 17 6.98 13.79 19.17
C CYS A 17 5.88 14.75 19.64
N LYS A 18 5.92 15.98 19.13
CA LYS A 18 4.84 16.97 19.34
C LYS A 18 3.72 16.82 18.32
N ARG A 19 4.07 16.32 17.13
CA ARG A 19 3.19 16.13 15.98
C ARG A 19 3.45 14.76 15.35
N ALA A 20 2.41 14.09 14.89
CA ALA A 20 2.50 12.78 14.25
C ALA A 20 1.66 12.74 12.97
N ILE A 21 2.21 12.14 11.91
CA ILE A 21 1.49 11.79 10.69
C ILE A 21 1.47 10.28 10.60
N ILE A 22 0.28 9.69 10.52
CA ILE A 22 0.08 8.25 10.46
C ILE A 22 -0.26 7.86 9.02
N LEU A 23 0.54 6.94 8.45
CA LEU A 23 0.36 6.33 7.13
C LEU A 23 -0.01 4.85 7.31
N PRO A 24 -1.32 4.50 7.32
CA PRO A 24 -1.76 3.14 7.65
C PRO A 24 -1.22 2.09 6.67
N ASN A 25 -1.10 2.43 5.38
CA ASN A 25 -0.59 1.57 4.31
C ASN A 25 -1.26 0.18 4.23
N ASN A 26 -2.44 0.04 4.83
CA ASN A 26 -3.25 -1.16 4.89
C ASN A 26 -4.68 -0.76 5.29
N LYS A 27 -5.64 -1.08 4.42
CA LYS A 27 -7.05 -0.69 4.61
C LYS A 27 -7.66 -1.18 5.93
N ASN A 28 -7.17 -2.30 6.46
CA ASN A 28 -7.73 -2.92 7.67
C ASN A 28 -7.36 -2.18 8.96
N ILE A 29 -6.39 -1.25 8.91
CA ILE A 29 -5.92 -0.52 10.10
C ILE A 29 -6.24 0.97 10.05
N LEU A 30 -6.93 1.43 9.00
CA LEU A 30 -7.31 2.84 8.85
C LEU A 30 -8.12 3.34 10.06
N MET A 31 -9.14 2.58 10.47
CA MET A 31 -9.98 2.92 11.62
C MET A 31 -9.20 2.96 12.92
N ALA A 32 -8.27 2.01 13.14
CA ALA A 32 -7.43 1.99 14.33
C ALA A 32 -6.49 3.21 14.37
N SER A 33 -5.94 3.60 13.22
CA SER A 33 -5.13 4.82 13.08
C SER A 33 -5.92 6.09 13.36
N GLU A 34 -7.15 6.20 12.85
CA GLU A 34 -8.04 7.36 13.11
C GLU A 34 -8.39 7.47 14.60
N GLN A 35 -8.73 6.35 15.23
CA GLN A 35 -8.96 6.31 16.68
C GLN A 35 -7.72 6.70 17.46
N ALA A 36 -6.53 6.19 17.10
CA ALA A 36 -5.28 6.52 17.76
C ALA A 36 -4.97 8.01 17.67
N ALA A 37 -5.13 8.61 16.49
CA ALA A 37 -4.95 10.05 16.29
C ALA A 37 -5.89 10.90 17.15
N SER A 38 -7.09 10.40 17.47
CA SER A 38 -8.06 11.13 18.30
C SER A 38 -7.84 11.05 19.81
N ILE A 39 -7.04 10.08 20.29
CA ILE A 39 -6.85 9.83 21.73
C ILE A 39 -5.42 10.06 22.22
N VAL A 40 -4.46 10.17 21.30
CA VAL A 40 -3.06 10.45 21.64
C VAL A 40 -2.87 11.93 22.02
N ASP A 41 -1.96 12.20 22.96
CA ASP A 41 -1.66 13.56 23.42
C ASP A 41 -0.97 14.44 22.37
N ALA A 42 -0.20 13.84 21.47
CA ALA A 42 0.46 14.55 20.37
C ALA A 42 -0.55 14.99 19.31
N GLU A 43 -0.29 16.12 18.64
CA GLU A 43 -1.13 16.55 17.52
C GLU A 43 -0.97 15.56 16.36
N ALA A 44 -2.00 14.79 16.04
CA ALA A 44 -1.90 13.67 15.12
C ALA A 44 -2.93 13.74 13.99
N VAL A 45 -2.49 13.40 12.78
CA VAL A 45 -3.36 13.25 11.59
C VAL A 45 -3.11 11.91 10.92
N VAL A 46 -4.14 11.41 10.22
CA VAL A 46 -4.07 10.20 9.41
C VAL A 46 -4.17 10.58 7.94
N ILE A 47 -3.25 10.08 7.14
CA ILE A 47 -3.36 10.10 5.68
C ILE A 47 -3.95 8.73 5.28
N PRO A 48 -5.06 8.66 4.53
CA PRO A 48 -5.81 7.40 4.37
C PRO A 48 -5.19 6.43 3.36
N THR A 49 -3.89 6.13 3.49
CA THR A 49 -3.16 5.21 2.63
C THR A 49 -3.56 3.76 2.90
N LYS A 50 -3.77 2.99 1.83
CA LYS A 50 -4.20 1.59 1.87
C LYS A 50 -3.10 0.62 1.42
N SER A 51 -2.04 1.13 0.80
CA SER A 51 -0.89 0.36 0.36
C SER A 51 0.43 1.10 0.63
N ILE A 52 1.54 0.37 0.64
CA ILE A 52 2.88 0.96 0.78
C ILE A 52 3.18 1.95 -0.37
N PRO A 53 2.89 1.67 -1.66
CA PRO A 53 3.08 2.65 -2.73
C PRO A 53 2.31 3.96 -2.52
N GLN A 54 1.07 3.90 -2.02
CA GLN A 54 0.33 5.11 -1.66
C GLN A 54 1.01 5.89 -0.53
N GLY A 55 1.56 5.20 0.46
CA GLY A 55 2.39 5.80 1.51
C GLY A 55 3.62 6.53 0.99
N ILE A 56 4.35 5.92 0.06
CA ILE A 56 5.52 6.53 -0.58
C ILE A 56 5.12 7.78 -1.38
N SER A 57 4.04 7.71 -2.14
CA SER A 57 3.51 8.86 -2.89
C SER A 57 3.14 10.02 -1.97
N ALA A 58 2.44 9.71 -0.87
CA ALA A 58 2.09 10.69 0.15
C ALA A 58 3.33 11.37 0.75
N LEU A 59 4.39 10.61 1.04
CA LEU A 59 5.64 11.16 1.58
C LEU A 59 6.33 12.16 0.64
N PHE A 60 6.18 12.03 -0.68
CA PHE A 60 6.73 13.01 -1.63
C PHE A 60 6.02 14.38 -1.58
N GLN A 61 4.81 14.43 -1.04
CA GLN A 61 4.06 15.68 -0.85
C GLN A 61 4.27 16.29 0.54
N TYR A 62 5.09 15.68 1.40
CA TYR A 62 5.36 16.23 2.72
C TYR A 62 6.19 17.51 2.63
N ASP A 63 5.70 18.57 3.27
CA ASP A 63 6.37 19.86 3.39
C ASP A 63 6.68 20.16 4.86
N VAL A 64 7.96 20.37 5.17
CA VAL A 64 8.44 20.64 6.52
C VAL A 64 7.98 22.01 7.05
N ASP A 65 7.75 22.97 6.15
CA ASP A 65 7.36 24.33 6.50
C ASP A 65 5.84 24.49 6.63
N ALA A 66 5.07 23.51 6.17
CA ALA A 66 3.62 23.49 6.24
C ALA A 66 3.08 23.09 7.62
N THR A 67 1.85 23.51 7.91
CA THR A 67 1.10 23.04 9.08
C THR A 67 0.73 21.56 8.95
N LEU A 68 0.26 20.94 10.04
CA LEU A 68 -0.11 19.53 10.03
C LEU A 68 -1.34 19.27 9.13
N GLU A 69 -2.32 20.17 9.13
CA GLU A 69 -3.51 20.08 8.29
C GLU A 69 -3.21 20.36 6.81
N GLU A 70 -2.30 21.29 6.50
CA GLU A 70 -1.86 21.51 5.11
C GLU A 70 -1.13 20.29 4.57
N ASN A 71 -0.21 19.71 5.35
CA ASN A 71 0.43 18.44 5.02
C ASN A 71 -0.61 17.34 4.80
N LYS A 72 -1.59 17.23 5.70
CA LYS A 72 -2.65 16.22 5.56
C LYS A 72 -3.39 16.35 4.24
N ALA A 73 -3.78 17.56 3.86
CA ALA A 73 -4.48 17.81 2.59
C ALA A 73 -3.59 17.44 1.38
N GLN A 74 -2.37 17.97 1.31
CA GLN A 74 -1.45 17.73 0.19
C GLN A 74 -1.09 16.26 0.04
N MET A 75 -0.77 15.60 1.16
CA MET A 75 -0.43 14.18 1.19
C MET A 75 -1.64 13.31 0.80
N ALA A 76 -2.85 13.64 1.26
CA ALA A 76 -4.06 12.88 0.92
C ALA A 76 -4.44 12.99 -0.56
N ASP A 77 -4.23 14.15 -1.19
CA ASP A 77 -4.52 14.35 -2.61
C ASP A 77 -3.70 13.39 -3.50
N SER A 78 -2.44 13.11 -3.12
CA SER A 78 -1.59 12.19 -3.87
C SER A 78 -2.02 10.72 -3.82
N VAL A 79 -2.77 10.32 -2.79
CA VAL A 79 -3.18 8.92 -2.59
C VAL A 79 -4.12 8.47 -3.70
N ASN A 80 -4.99 9.36 -4.18
CA ASN A 80 -5.98 9.06 -5.21
C ASN A 80 -5.37 8.88 -6.61
N ASN A 81 -4.14 9.36 -6.81
CA ASN A 81 -3.45 9.28 -8.11
C ASN A 81 -2.61 8.00 -8.26
N VAL A 82 -2.64 7.10 -7.26
CA VAL A 82 -1.83 5.88 -7.23
C VAL A 82 -2.70 4.64 -7.35
N LYS A 83 -2.55 3.92 -8.46
CA LYS A 83 -3.00 2.53 -8.59
C LYS A 83 -1.89 1.61 -8.08
N SER A 84 -2.27 0.62 -7.26
CA SER A 84 -1.33 -0.32 -6.66
C SER A 84 -1.65 -1.74 -7.10
N GLY A 85 -0.66 -2.39 -7.71
CA GLY A 85 -0.68 -3.81 -8.03
C GLY A 85 0.37 -4.58 -7.24
N SER A 86 0.19 -5.89 -7.10
CA SER A 86 1.22 -6.78 -6.57
C SER A 86 1.23 -8.11 -7.30
N LEU A 87 2.41 -8.70 -7.39
CA LEU A 87 2.63 -10.03 -7.92
C LEU A 87 3.09 -10.92 -6.76
N THR A 88 2.45 -12.07 -6.59
CA THR A 88 2.81 -13.06 -5.56
C THR A 88 2.57 -14.46 -6.11
N TYR A 89 2.81 -15.49 -5.31
CA TYR A 89 2.52 -16.89 -5.68
C TYR A 89 1.61 -17.56 -4.66
N ALA A 90 0.85 -18.54 -5.13
CA ALA A 90 -0.09 -19.28 -4.32
C ALA A 90 0.62 -20.37 -3.50
N VAL A 91 0.46 -20.35 -2.18
CA VAL A 91 1.05 -21.38 -1.30
C VAL A 91 0.24 -22.68 -1.22
N ARG A 92 -0.97 -22.70 -1.79
CA ARG A 92 -1.88 -23.87 -1.82
C ARG A 92 -2.92 -23.71 -2.92
N ASP A 93 -3.55 -24.83 -3.28
CA ASP A 93 -4.75 -24.83 -4.10
C ASP A 93 -5.89 -24.13 -3.35
N THR A 94 -6.60 -23.22 -4.03
CA THR A 94 -7.76 -22.52 -3.47
C THR A 94 -8.69 -22.04 -4.58
N LYS A 95 -9.88 -21.58 -4.20
CA LYS A 95 -10.82 -20.88 -5.07
C LYS A 95 -11.21 -19.56 -4.42
N ILE A 96 -10.96 -18.45 -5.09
CA ILE A 96 -11.26 -17.09 -4.61
C ILE A 96 -12.08 -16.39 -5.68
N ASP A 97 -13.24 -15.85 -5.32
CA ASP A 97 -14.14 -15.13 -6.22
C ASP A 97 -14.48 -15.87 -7.53
N GLY A 98 -14.52 -17.21 -7.48
CA GLY A 98 -14.79 -18.07 -8.64
C GLY A 98 -13.55 -18.46 -9.45
N VAL A 99 -12.39 -17.83 -9.22
CA VAL A 99 -11.11 -18.13 -9.87
C VAL A 99 -10.44 -19.32 -9.18
N GLU A 100 -10.11 -20.36 -9.94
CA GLU A 100 -9.29 -21.46 -9.44
C GLU A 100 -7.82 -21.06 -9.41
N ILE A 101 -7.19 -21.25 -8.27
CA ILE A 101 -5.79 -20.92 -8.03
C ILE A 101 -5.08 -22.22 -7.67
N LYS A 102 -4.08 -22.58 -8.47
CA LYS A 102 -3.23 -23.73 -8.20
C LYS A 102 -2.07 -23.32 -7.33
N LYS A 103 -1.64 -24.22 -6.46
CA LYS A 103 -0.39 -24.10 -5.72
C LYS A 103 0.76 -23.78 -6.70
N ASP A 104 1.65 -22.90 -6.27
CA ASP A 104 2.84 -22.42 -6.99
C ASP A 104 2.52 -21.58 -8.25
N ALA A 105 1.24 -21.31 -8.56
CA ALA A 105 0.87 -20.35 -9.59
C ALA A 105 1.18 -18.91 -9.15
N PHE A 106 1.62 -18.08 -10.09
CA PHE A 106 1.75 -16.64 -9.90
C PHE A 106 0.37 -15.99 -9.96
N MET A 107 0.14 -15.01 -9.09
CA MET A 107 -1.09 -14.25 -8.98
C MET A 107 -0.80 -12.76 -9.08
N GLY A 108 -1.54 -12.08 -9.95
CA GLY A 108 -1.57 -10.62 -10.04
C GLY A 108 -2.76 -10.08 -9.27
N LEU A 109 -2.52 -9.10 -8.41
CA LEU A 109 -3.55 -8.48 -7.57
C LEU A 109 -3.59 -6.97 -7.80
N ILE A 110 -4.79 -6.42 -7.92
CA ILE A 110 -5.06 -4.96 -7.87
C ILE A 110 -5.89 -4.71 -6.62
N GLU A 111 -5.37 -3.93 -5.67
CA GLU A 111 -6.04 -3.63 -4.40
C GLU A 111 -6.61 -4.86 -3.66
N ASP A 112 -5.82 -5.94 -3.57
CA ASP A 112 -6.16 -7.26 -3.02
C ASP A 112 -7.12 -8.12 -3.86
N LYS A 113 -7.66 -7.62 -4.98
CA LYS A 113 -8.46 -8.41 -5.91
C LYS A 113 -7.55 -9.14 -6.88
N ILE A 114 -7.72 -10.46 -6.98
CA ILE A 114 -6.98 -11.29 -7.94
C ILE A 114 -7.55 -11.03 -9.33
N VAL A 115 -6.68 -10.60 -10.25
CA VAL A 115 -7.03 -10.30 -11.65
C VAL A 115 -6.35 -11.23 -12.65
N SER A 116 -5.27 -11.90 -12.25
CA SER A 116 -4.55 -12.90 -13.05
C SER A 116 -4.04 -14.03 -12.17
N SER A 117 -4.03 -15.25 -12.70
CA SER A 117 -3.44 -16.43 -12.05
C SER A 117 -2.88 -17.38 -13.11
N GLN A 118 -1.55 -17.40 -13.28
CA GLN A 118 -0.87 -18.21 -14.32
C GLN A 118 0.30 -19.00 -13.73
N SER A 119 0.77 -20.03 -14.44
CA SER A 119 1.99 -20.75 -14.06
C SER A 119 3.27 -19.98 -14.37
N ASP A 120 3.20 -18.96 -15.23
CA ASP A 120 4.35 -18.19 -15.71
C ASP A 120 4.30 -16.74 -15.19
N GLN A 121 5.43 -16.30 -14.63
CA GLN A 121 5.55 -14.98 -13.98
C GLN A 121 5.36 -13.83 -14.96
N LEU A 122 5.97 -13.92 -16.15
CA LEU A 122 5.95 -12.85 -17.16
C LEU A 122 4.53 -12.67 -17.72
N THR A 123 3.82 -13.77 -17.93
CA THR A 123 2.42 -13.76 -18.36
C THR A 123 1.55 -13.09 -17.30
N THR A 124 1.69 -13.47 -16.02
CA THR A 124 0.91 -12.87 -14.92
C THR A 124 1.17 -11.37 -14.78
N VAL A 125 2.43 -10.92 -14.84
CA VAL A 125 2.72 -9.47 -14.72
C VAL A 125 2.22 -8.70 -15.93
N THR A 126 2.28 -9.26 -17.13
CA THR A 126 1.75 -8.62 -18.34
C THR A 126 0.24 -8.45 -18.25
N GLU A 127 -0.49 -9.49 -17.84
CA GLU A 127 -1.94 -9.42 -17.61
C GLU A 127 -2.29 -8.41 -16.51
N LEU A 128 -1.55 -8.41 -15.40
CA LEU A 128 -1.72 -7.44 -14.31
C LEU A 128 -1.53 -5.99 -14.79
N LEU A 129 -0.47 -5.71 -15.54
CA LEU A 129 -0.17 -4.38 -16.03
C LEU A 129 -1.22 -3.91 -17.06
N ASN A 130 -1.67 -4.80 -17.95
CA ASN A 130 -2.72 -4.47 -18.92
C ASN A 130 -4.05 -4.11 -18.25
N GLU A 131 -4.40 -4.75 -17.14
CA GLU A 131 -5.61 -4.43 -16.37
C GLU A 131 -5.43 -3.14 -15.54
N MET A 132 -4.22 -2.88 -15.05
CA MET A 132 -3.95 -1.77 -14.13
C MET A 132 -3.70 -0.43 -14.84
N LEU A 133 -2.93 -0.46 -15.93
CA LEU A 133 -2.50 0.73 -16.65
C LEU A 133 -3.62 1.28 -17.54
N ALA A 134 -3.64 2.60 -17.65
CA ALA A 134 -4.55 3.34 -18.53
C ALA A 134 -3.74 4.30 -19.42
N ASP A 135 -4.38 4.85 -20.45
CA ASP A 135 -3.72 5.73 -21.42
C ASP A 135 -3.09 7.00 -20.79
N ASP A 136 -3.56 7.41 -19.61
CA ASP A 136 -3.08 8.54 -18.82
C ASP A 136 -2.04 8.14 -17.74
N SER A 137 -1.59 6.89 -17.72
CA SER A 137 -0.57 6.44 -16.77
C SER A 137 0.82 6.92 -17.17
N GLU A 138 1.42 7.81 -16.36
CA GLU A 138 2.71 8.45 -16.69
C GLU A 138 3.93 7.74 -16.10
N ILE A 139 3.83 7.23 -14.87
CA ILE A 139 4.95 6.67 -14.11
C ILE A 139 4.59 5.28 -13.60
N LEU A 140 5.42 4.29 -13.95
CA LEU A 140 5.39 2.95 -13.35
C LEU A 140 6.59 2.81 -12.41
N THR A 141 6.31 2.59 -11.12
CA THR A 141 7.34 2.25 -10.12
C THR A 141 7.24 0.77 -9.77
N VAL A 142 8.33 0.03 -9.94
CA VAL A 142 8.41 -1.40 -9.60
C VAL A 142 9.22 -1.56 -8.31
N ILE A 143 8.61 -2.16 -7.28
CA ILE A 143 9.26 -2.47 -6.01
C ILE A 143 9.44 -3.98 -5.93
N ILE A 144 10.68 -4.43 -5.77
CA ILE A 144 11.04 -5.85 -5.77
C ILE A 144 11.29 -6.35 -4.35
N GLY A 145 10.82 -7.57 -4.06
CA GLY A 145 11.12 -8.25 -2.80
C GLY A 145 12.57 -8.75 -2.77
N GLN A 146 13.08 -9.08 -1.57
CA GLN A 146 14.43 -9.61 -1.40
C GLN A 146 14.68 -10.89 -2.20
N ASP A 147 13.65 -11.71 -2.37
CA ASP A 147 13.72 -12.99 -3.08
C ASP A 147 13.46 -12.84 -4.59
N ALA A 148 13.27 -11.61 -5.10
CA ALA A 148 13.02 -11.38 -6.51
C ALA A 148 14.32 -11.48 -7.32
N GLU A 149 14.29 -12.25 -8.41
CA GLU A 149 15.41 -12.32 -9.33
C GLU A 149 15.53 -11.03 -10.13
N GLN A 150 16.64 -10.32 -9.94
CA GLN A 150 16.88 -9.02 -10.56
C GLN A 150 16.85 -9.08 -12.09
N ALA A 151 17.34 -10.18 -12.68
CA ALA A 151 17.37 -10.41 -14.13
C ALA A 151 15.97 -10.60 -14.77
N VAL A 152 14.96 -10.96 -13.96
CA VAL A 152 13.58 -11.16 -14.41
C VAL A 152 12.72 -9.92 -14.11
N THR A 153 13.14 -9.09 -13.14
CA THR A 153 12.30 -8.04 -12.56
C THR A 153 12.72 -6.62 -12.97
N ILE A 154 13.90 -6.44 -13.58
CA ILE A 154 14.39 -5.15 -14.06
C ILE A 154 14.46 -5.16 -15.59
N THR A 155 13.97 -4.08 -16.19
CA THR A 155 14.02 -3.75 -17.62
C THR A 155 15.42 -3.82 -18.22
#